data_AF-A0A496B5H2-F1
#
_entry.id   AF-A0A496B5H2-F1
#
_cell.length_a   1.000
_cell.length_b   1.000
_cell.length_c   1.000
_cell.angle_alpha   90.00
_cell.angle_beta   90.00
_cell.angle_gamma   90.00
#
_symmetry.space_group_name_H-M   'P 1'
#
loop_
_entity.id
_entity.type
_entity.pdbx_description
1 polymer ?
#
loop_
_entity_poly.entity_id
_entity_poly.type
_entity_poly.pdbx_seq_one_letter_code
_entity_poly.pdbx_strand_id
1 'polypeptide(L)'
;MADTPRTAEEQPAPAPRAAIFTVKSAERAACNVLVLTLVYIIAVFIYEVETGWNGILAVGWTLFEHSTKFIASATILIVSREGGDIMLFHRWEAARKRHAEQVAQARDEGRAEGRNEGFAQGRDAVQQEWTAWNARRLEAETKGHPFNEPPPHSPQQP
;
A
#
# COMPACT_ATOMS: atom_id res chain seq x y z
N MET A 1 -38.30 -21.26 29.82
CA MET A 1 -37.77 -20.98 28.46
C MET A 1 -37.90 -19.48 28.25
N ALA A 2 -36.82 -18.75 28.50
CA ALA A 2 -36.78 -17.30 28.33
C ALA A 2 -35.93 -17.01 27.10
N ASP A 3 -36.56 -16.46 26.06
CA ASP A 3 -35.91 -16.02 24.83
C ASP A 3 -34.90 -14.92 25.17
N THR A 4 -33.66 -15.14 24.75
CA THR A 4 -32.58 -14.15 24.87
C THR A 4 -32.63 -13.27 23.62
N PRO A 5 -32.74 -11.93 23.74
CA PRO A 5 -32.79 -11.06 22.57
C PRO A 5 -31.44 -11.05 21.85
N ARG A 6 -31.48 -11.29 20.54
CA ARG A 6 -30.35 -11.15 19.61
C ARG A 6 -29.72 -9.77 19.77
N THR A 7 -28.46 -9.74 20.16
CA THR A 7 -27.55 -8.62 20.07
C THR A 7 -27.54 -8.11 18.63
N ALA A 8 -27.97 -6.87 18.42
CA ALA A 8 -27.92 -6.20 17.14
C ALA A 8 -26.46 -6.12 16.68
N GLU A 9 -26.15 -6.72 15.53
CA GLU A 9 -24.87 -6.55 14.85
C GLU A 9 -24.65 -5.05 14.58
N GLU A 10 -23.61 -4.51 15.21
CA GLU A 10 -23.13 -3.16 15.01
C GLU A 10 -22.65 -3.03 13.56
N GLN A 11 -23.51 -2.50 12.69
CA GLN A 11 -23.15 -2.19 11.30
C GLN A 11 -21.94 -1.24 11.32
N PRO A 12 -20.81 -1.60 10.69
CA PRO A 12 -19.65 -0.74 10.65
C PRO A 12 -20.03 0.58 9.97
N ALA A 13 -19.74 1.69 10.66
CA ALA A 13 -20.05 3.03 10.19
C ALA A 13 -19.58 3.22 8.73
N PRO A 14 -20.42 3.80 7.86
CA PRO A 14 -20.05 4.01 6.46
C PRO A 14 -18.79 4.85 6.40
N ALA A 15 -17.75 4.32 5.75
CA ALA A 15 -16.47 4.99 5.58
C ALA A 15 -16.69 6.43 5.06
N PRO A 16 -15.97 7.42 5.61
CA PRO A 16 -16.10 8.81 5.17
C PRO A 16 -15.84 8.87 3.67
N ARG A 17 -16.81 9.38 2.91
CA ARG A 17 -16.70 9.56 1.46
C ARG A 17 -15.48 10.42 1.20
N ALA A 18 -14.41 9.81 0.72
CA ALA A 18 -13.21 10.54 0.30
C ALA A 18 -13.65 11.57 -0.76
N ALA A 19 -13.53 12.84 -0.43
CA ALA A 19 -13.88 13.92 -1.33
C ALA A 19 -12.99 13.77 -2.58
N ILE A 20 -13.62 13.44 -3.71
CA ILE A 20 -12.99 13.16 -5.00
C ILE A 20 -12.18 14.38 -5.51
N PHE A 21 -12.38 15.56 -4.90
CA PHE A 21 -11.59 16.75 -5.16
C PHE A 21 -11.02 17.31 -3.85
N THR A 22 -9.69 17.28 -3.73
CA THR A 22 -8.99 18.01 -2.67
C THR A 22 -8.87 19.48 -3.08
N VAL A 23 -9.03 20.41 -2.13
CA VAL A 23 -8.96 21.87 -2.39
C VAL A 23 -7.70 22.26 -3.15
N LYS A 24 -6.56 21.61 -2.84
CA LYS A 24 -5.28 21.81 -3.52
C LYS A 24 -5.28 21.40 -5.01
N SER A 25 -6.04 20.39 -5.40
CA SER A 25 -6.19 20.00 -6.82
C SER A 25 -7.01 21.04 -7.58
N ALA A 26 -8.07 21.57 -6.96
CA ALA A 26 -8.87 22.65 -7.55
C ALA A 26 -8.07 23.95 -7.74
N GLU A 27 -7.23 24.33 -6.77
CA GLU A 27 -6.35 25.51 -6.87
C GLU A 27 -5.34 25.38 -8.02
N ARG A 28 -4.73 24.20 -8.18
CA ARG A 28 -3.78 23.93 -9.28
C ARG A 28 -4.48 23.92 -10.64
N ALA A 29 -5.66 23.33 -10.72
CA ALA A 29 -6.48 23.35 -11.93
C ALA A 29 -6.84 24.79 -12.33
N ALA A 30 -7.29 25.62 -11.38
CA ALA A 30 -7.60 27.02 -11.63
C ALA A 30 -6.37 27.83 -12.09
N CYS A 31 -5.21 27.63 -11.47
CA CYS A 31 -3.96 28.26 -11.91
C CYS A 31 -3.59 27.86 -13.34
N ASN A 32 -3.71 26.58 -13.69
CA ASN A 32 -3.40 26.10 -15.04
C ASN A 32 -4.36 26.66 -16.09
N VAL A 33 -5.66 26.75 -15.78
CA VAL A 33 -6.64 27.40 -16.68
C VAL A 33 -6.28 28.86 -16.91
N LEU A 34 -5.93 29.59 -15.84
CA LEU A 34 -5.50 30.98 -15.94
C LEU A 34 -4.27 31.16 -16.83
N VAL A 35 -3.23 30.34 -16.63
CA VAL A 35 -1.99 30.40 -17.41
C VAL A 35 -2.27 30.08 -18.89
N LEU A 36 -3.03 29.03 -19.18
CA LEU A 36 -3.38 28.66 -20.56
C LEU A 36 -4.20 29.74 -21.25
N THR A 37 -5.12 30.38 -20.52
CA THR A 37 -5.93 31.49 -21.05
C THR A 37 -5.05 32.70 -21.38
N LEU A 38 -4.11 33.04 -20.51
CA LEU A 38 -3.15 34.13 -20.76
C LEU A 38 -2.28 33.85 -21.98
N VAL A 39 -1.74 32.64 -22.12
CA VAL A 39 -0.94 32.25 -23.28
C VAL A 39 -1.76 32.31 -24.56
N TYR A 40 -3.02 31.86 -24.53
CA TYR A 40 -3.92 31.93 -25.68
C TYR A 40 -4.21 33.38 -26.11
N ILE A 41 -4.51 34.28 -25.16
CA ILE A 41 -4.73 35.70 -25.44
C ILE A 41 -3.49 36.33 -26.09
N ILE A 42 -2.30 36.04 -25.57
CA ILE A 42 -1.03 36.53 -26.14
C ILE A 42 -0.82 36.00 -27.55
N ALA A 43 -1.07 34.70 -27.78
CA ALA A 43 -0.90 34.08 -29.10
C ALA A 43 -1.83 34.69 -30.16
N VAL A 44 -3.09 34.97 -29.80
CA VAL A 44 -4.02 35.63 -30.72
C VAL A 44 -3.61 37.07 -30.99
N PHE A 45 -3.13 37.78 -29.96
CA PHE A 45 -2.61 39.14 -30.15
C PHE A 45 -1.42 39.18 -31.11
N ILE A 46 -0.47 38.26 -30.98
CA ILE A 46 0.68 38.14 -31.89
C ILE A 46 0.21 37.81 -33.32
N TYR A 47 -0.68 36.82 -33.45
CA TYR A 47 -1.23 36.43 -34.76
C TYR A 47 -1.87 37.62 -35.48
N GLU A 48 -2.63 38.45 -34.77
CA GLU A 48 -3.30 39.60 -35.38
C GLU A 48 -2.40 40.77 -35.71
N VAL A 49 -1.32 40.98 -34.93
CA VAL A 49 -0.26 41.92 -35.28
C VAL A 49 0.39 41.49 -36.60
N GLU A 50 0.57 40.18 -36.82
CA GLU A 50 1.17 39.64 -38.05
C GLU A 50 0.20 39.63 -39.25
N THR A 51 -1.09 39.35 -39.03
CA THR A 51 -2.07 39.15 -40.12
C THR A 51 -2.69 40.47 -40.64
N GLY A 52 -2.41 41.59 -39.97
CA GLY A 52 -2.97 42.89 -40.30
C GLY A 52 -4.22 43.19 -39.47
N TRP A 53 -4.25 44.39 -38.89
CA TRP A 53 -5.22 44.80 -37.88
C TRP A 53 -6.63 44.93 -38.46
N ASN A 54 -7.45 43.89 -38.32
CA ASN A 54 -8.86 43.87 -38.75
C ASN A 54 -9.82 44.59 -37.76
N GLY A 55 -9.27 45.32 -36.79
CA GLY A 55 -10.02 46.08 -35.78
C GLY A 55 -10.45 45.24 -34.58
N ILE A 56 -10.27 45.80 -33.38
CA ILE A 56 -10.42 45.14 -32.06
C ILE A 56 -11.75 44.38 -31.86
N LEU A 57 -12.82 44.79 -32.55
CA LEU A 57 -14.13 44.14 -32.43
C LEU A 57 -14.23 42.83 -33.22
N ALA A 58 -13.61 42.74 -34.40
CA ALA A 58 -13.62 41.51 -35.21
C ALA A 58 -12.80 40.41 -34.53
N VAL A 59 -11.64 40.82 -34.02
CA VAL A 59 -10.75 40.10 -33.10
C VAL A 59 -11.50 39.60 -31.88
N GLY A 60 -12.22 40.49 -31.19
CA GLY A 60 -12.96 40.14 -29.98
C GLY A 60 -14.05 39.10 -30.26
N TRP A 61 -14.69 39.16 -31.43
CA TRP A 61 -15.72 38.20 -31.83
C TRP A 61 -15.12 36.81 -32.14
N THR A 62 -14.04 36.74 -32.92
CA THR A 62 -13.35 35.46 -33.20
C THR A 62 -12.76 34.86 -31.93
N LEU A 63 -12.17 35.69 -31.06
CA LEU A 63 -11.67 35.28 -29.75
C LEU A 63 -12.80 34.71 -28.87
N PHE A 64 -13.98 35.31 -28.89
CA PHE A 64 -15.12 34.83 -28.10
C PHE A 64 -15.62 33.46 -28.59
N GLU A 65 -15.76 33.26 -29.90
CA GLU A 65 -16.18 31.96 -30.45
C GLU A 65 -15.15 30.84 -30.23
N HIS A 66 -13.86 31.18 -30.28
CA HIS A 66 -12.79 30.20 -30.14
C HIS A 66 -12.46 29.93 -28.67
N SER A 67 -12.57 30.94 -27.80
CA SER A 67 -12.34 30.82 -26.36
C SER A 67 -13.31 29.85 -25.70
N THR A 68 -14.59 29.82 -26.09
CA THR A 68 -15.56 28.87 -25.53
C THR A 68 -15.20 27.42 -25.85
N LYS A 69 -14.77 27.13 -27.08
CA LYS A 69 -14.29 25.80 -27.49
C LYS A 69 -12.94 25.45 -26.84
N PHE A 70 -12.06 26.43 -26.69
CA PHE A 70 -10.76 26.28 -26.04
C PHE A 70 -10.91 26.01 -24.53
N ILE A 71 -11.77 26.75 -23.83
CA ILE A 71 -12.05 26.56 -22.40
C ILE A 71 -12.67 25.19 -22.17
N ALA A 72 -13.63 24.77 -23.00
CA ALA A 72 -14.25 23.45 -22.89
C ALA A 72 -13.23 22.32 -23.07
N SER A 73 -12.38 22.39 -24.09
CA SER A 73 -11.33 21.39 -24.34
C SER A 73 -10.24 21.39 -23.27
N ALA A 74 -9.79 22.56 -22.80
CA ALA A 74 -8.84 22.69 -21.71
C ALA A 74 -9.39 22.11 -20.40
N THR A 75 -10.67 22.38 -20.09
CA THR A 75 -11.32 21.83 -18.89
C THR A 75 -11.39 20.29 -18.95
N ILE A 76 -11.76 19.72 -20.10
CA ILE A 76 -11.79 18.26 -20.28
C ILE A 76 -10.39 17.67 -20.11
N LEU A 77 -9.35 18.29 -20.66
CA LEU A 77 -7.96 17.82 -20.53
C LEU A 77 -7.48 17.87 -19.07
N ILE A 78 -7.80 18.94 -18.34
CA ILE A 78 -7.42 19.09 -16.93
C ILE A 78 -8.14 18.06 -16.07
N VAL A 79 -9.45 17.89 -16.25
CA VAL A 79 -10.24 16.88 -15.53
C VAL A 79 -9.76 15.46 -15.88
N SER A 80 -9.39 15.21 -17.14
CA SER A 80 -8.88 13.91 -17.58
C SER A 80 -7.49 13.61 -17.01
N ARG A 81 -6.62 14.64 -16.91
CA ARG A 81 -5.28 14.52 -16.33
C ARG A 81 -5.35 14.29 -14.82
N GLU A 82 -6.08 15.13 -14.10
CA GLU A 82 -6.22 15.02 -12.64
C GLU A 82 -7.05 13.78 -12.25
N GLY A 83 -8.13 13.49 -12.98
CA GLY A 83 -8.97 12.30 -12.76
C GLY A 83 -8.25 10.99 -13.06
N GLY A 84 -7.41 10.98 -14.10
CA GLY A 84 -6.54 9.84 -14.41
C GLY A 84 -5.51 9.57 -13.31
N ASP A 85 -4.87 10.62 -12.80
CA ASP A 85 -3.90 10.51 -11.71
C ASP A 85 -4.53 9.97 -10.43
N ILE A 86 -5.73 10.43 -10.07
CA ILE A 86 -6.42 9.96 -8.85
C ILE A 86 -6.77 8.47 -8.94
N MET A 87 -7.27 7.99 -10.09
CA MET A 87 -7.58 6.55 -10.26
C MET A 87 -6.33 5.67 -10.24
N LEU A 88 -5.24 6.11 -10.87
CA LEU A 88 -3.98 5.38 -10.87
C LEU A 88 -3.31 5.38 -9.50
N PHE A 89 -3.35 6.52 -8.80
CA PHE A 89 -2.77 6.67 -7.47
C PHE A 89 -3.48 5.78 -6.45
N HIS A 90 -4.81 5.77 -6.43
CA HIS A 90 -5.57 4.88 -5.54
C HIS A 90 -5.35 3.40 -5.84
N ARG A 91 -5.27 3.02 -7.12
CA ARG A 91 -4.93 1.64 -7.50
C ARG A 91 -3.54 1.24 -7.03
N TRP A 92 -2.58 2.15 -7.14
CA TRP A 92 -1.20 1.91 -6.74
C TRP A 92 -1.05 1.83 -5.22
N GLU A 93 -1.71 2.69 -4.46
CA GLU A 93 -1.74 2.60 -2.99
C GLU A 93 -2.38 1.30 -2.51
N ALA A 94 -3.50 0.90 -3.13
CA ALA A 94 -4.17 -0.35 -2.81
C ALA A 94 -3.26 -1.56 -3.10
N ALA A 95 -2.54 -1.55 -4.24
CA ALA A 95 -1.59 -2.60 -4.59
C ALA A 95 -0.41 -2.66 -3.61
N ARG A 96 0.12 -1.50 -3.21
CA ARG A 96 1.22 -1.39 -2.25
C ARG A 96 0.81 -1.90 -0.87
N LYS A 97 -0.41 -1.59 -0.41
CA LYS A 97 -0.93 -2.08 0.86
C LYS A 97 -1.06 -3.61 0.88
N ARG A 98 -1.61 -4.20 -0.19
CA ARG A 98 -1.67 -5.66 -0.35
C ARG A 98 -0.29 -6.31 -0.34
N HIS A 99 0.69 -5.71 -1.02
CA HIS A 99 2.05 -6.21 -0.99
C HIS A 99 2.67 -6.16 0.41
N ALA A 100 2.45 -5.06 1.15
CA ALA A 100 2.94 -4.94 2.52
C ALA A 100 2.29 -5.97 3.46
N GLU A 101 0.99 -6.21 3.31
CA GLU A 101 0.26 -7.24 4.06
C GLU A 101 0.77 -8.66 3.74
N GLN A 102 0.98 -8.98 2.46
CA GLN A 102 1.55 -10.27 2.04
C GLN A 102 2.97 -10.49 2.58
N VAL A 103 3.83 -9.47 2.53
CA VAL A 103 5.19 -9.56 3.09
C VAL A 103 5.16 -9.72 4.61
N ALA A 104 4.24 -9.04 5.30
CA ALA A 104 4.07 -9.21 6.74
C ALA A 104 3.61 -10.64 7.09
N GLN A 105 2.61 -11.16 6.37
CA GLN A 105 2.14 -12.55 6.55
C GLN A 105 3.25 -13.56 6.29
N ALA A 106 3.95 -13.46 5.16
CA ALA A 106 5.06 -14.37 4.84
C ALA A 106 6.19 -14.30 5.89
N ARG A 107 6.45 -13.12 6.47
CA ARG A 107 7.45 -12.97 7.54
C ARG A 107 7.00 -13.62 8.85
N ASP A 108 5.71 -13.53 9.16
CA ASP A 108 5.14 -14.13 10.37
C ASP A 108 5.06 -15.65 10.24
N GLU A 109 4.67 -16.16 9.07
CA GLU A 109 4.72 -17.59 8.72
C GLU A 109 6.15 -18.12 8.79
N GLY A 110 7.12 -17.45 8.15
CA GLY A 110 8.53 -17.86 8.22
C GLY A 110 9.12 -17.82 9.63
N ARG A 111 8.68 -16.90 10.50
CA ARG A 111 9.07 -16.92 11.93
C ARG A 111 8.40 -18.06 12.70
N ALA A 112 7.17 -18.43 12.36
CA ALA A 112 6.49 -19.55 13.00
C ALA A 112 7.15 -20.88 12.61
N GLU A 113 7.40 -21.08 11.31
CA GLU A 113 8.10 -22.25 10.78
C GLU A 113 9.51 -22.35 11.35
N GLY A 114 10.31 -21.28 11.29
CA GLY A 114 11.67 -21.29 11.82
C GLY A 114 11.74 -21.56 13.33
N ARG A 115 10.73 -21.14 14.12
CA ARG A 115 10.64 -21.50 15.54
C ARG A 115 10.32 -22.98 15.71
N ASN A 116 9.35 -23.50 14.96
CA ASN A 116 8.98 -24.92 15.05
C ASN A 116 10.12 -25.84 14.64
N GLU A 117 10.80 -25.53 13.54
CA GLU A 117 12.00 -26.26 13.08
C GLU A 117 13.13 -26.17 14.11
N GLY A 118 13.39 -24.98 14.65
CA GLY A 118 14.40 -24.80 15.71
C GLY A 118 14.09 -25.59 16.98
N PHE A 119 12.82 -25.63 17.41
CA PHE A 119 12.39 -26.44 18.55
C PHE A 119 12.47 -27.94 18.28
N ALA A 120 12.18 -28.39 17.06
CA ALA A 120 12.30 -29.80 16.67
C ALA A 120 13.77 -30.24 16.65
N GLN A 121 14.63 -29.48 15.96
CA GLN A 121 16.07 -29.77 15.90
C GLN A 121 16.73 -29.72 17.29
N GLY A 122 16.36 -28.76 18.12
CA GLY A 122 16.84 -28.67 19.50
C GLY A 122 16.44 -29.88 20.34
N ARG A 123 15.19 -30.36 20.22
CA ARG A 123 14.72 -31.57 20.92
C ARG A 123 15.45 -32.82 20.44
N ASP A 124 15.63 -32.97 19.13
CA ASP A 124 16.32 -34.13 18.56
C ASP A 124 17.79 -34.18 19.00
N ALA A 125 18.48 -33.05 19.04
CA ALA A 125 19.85 -32.96 19.53
C ALA A 125 19.96 -33.37 21.01
N VAL A 126 19.08 -32.84 21.86
CA VAL A 126 19.06 -33.21 23.30
C VAL A 126 18.72 -34.69 23.50
N GLN A 127 17.80 -35.23 22.70
CA GLN A 127 17.43 -36.64 22.76
C GLN A 127 18.59 -37.56 22.33
N GLN A 128 19.37 -37.17 21.33
CA GLN A 128 20.58 -37.89 20.92
C GLN A 128 21.65 -37.89 22.01
N GLU A 129 21.86 -36.75 22.68
CA GLU A 129 22.80 -36.68 23.82
C GLU A 129 22.36 -37.59 24.98
N TRP A 130 21.07 -37.60 25.31
CA TRP A 130 20.50 -38.46 26.35
C TRP A 130 20.62 -39.94 26.03
N THR A 131 20.34 -40.34 24.80
CA THR A 131 20.46 -41.74 24.36
C THR A 131 21.92 -42.20 24.38
N ALA A 132 22.86 -41.36 23.94
CA ALA A 132 24.28 -41.65 24.00
C ALA A 132 24.80 -41.76 25.46
N TRP A 133 24.36 -40.87 26.35
CA TRP A 133 24.72 -40.93 27.76
C TRP A 133 24.17 -42.20 28.43
N ASN A 134 22.91 -42.55 28.18
CA ASN A 134 22.30 -43.78 28.71
C ASN A 134 23.03 -45.04 28.22
N ALA A 135 23.48 -45.07 26.97
CA ALA A 135 24.29 -46.17 26.44
C ALA A 135 25.61 -46.33 27.21
N ARG A 136 26.34 -45.23 27.46
CA ARG A 136 27.58 -45.24 28.25
C ARG A 136 27.34 -45.66 29.70
N ARG A 137 26.25 -45.18 30.30
CA ARG A 137 25.85 -45.58 31.66
C ARG A 137 25.61 -47.09 31.75
N LEU A 138 24.82 -47.64 30.81
CA LEU A 138 24.48 -49.07 30.78
C LEU A 138 25.73 -49.94 30.56
N GLU A 139 26.65 -49.50 29.70
CA GLU A 139 27.92 -50.20 29.45
C GLU A 139 28.81 -50.25 30.71
N ALA A 140 28.90 -49.13 31.45
CA ALA A 140 29.65 -49.08 32.70
C ALA A 140 29.03 -49.99 33.79
N GLU A 141 27.70 -50.02 33.87
CA GLU A 141 26.95 -50.91 34.78
C GLU A 141 27.19 -52.38 34.44
N THR A 142 27.19 -52.73 33.15
CA THR A 142 27.45 -54.11 32.68
C THR A 142 28.89 -54.57 33.00
N LYS A 143 29.86 -53.65 32.98
CA LYS A 143 31.26 -53.92 33.34
C LYS A 143 31.54 -53.84 34.85
N GLY A 144 30.54 -53.47 35.67
CA GLY A 144 30.69 -53.30 37.12
C GLY A 144 31.55 -52.11 37.53
N HIS A 145 31.71 -51.10 36.66
CA HIS A 145 32.47 -49.90 36.96
C HIS A 145 31.55 -48.77 37.46
N PRO A 146 32.00 -47.95 38.44
CA PRO A 146 31.24 -46.77 38.85
C PRO A 146 31.16 -45.75 37.71
N PHE A 147 29.95 -45.33 37.36
CA PHE A 147 29.67 -44.33 36.33
C PHE A 147 29.53 -42.94 36.97
N ASN A 148 30.51 -42.07 36.74
CA ASN A 148 30.58 -40.74 37.37
C ASN A 148 30.28 -39.58 36.39
N GLU A 149 29.82 -39.88 35.18
CA GLU A 149 29.51 -38.87 34.19
C GLU A 149 28.19 -38.16 34.57
N PRO A 150 28.17 -36.82 34.72
CA PRO A 150 26.96 -36.10 35.06
C PRO A 150 25.93 -36.25 33.93
N PRO A 151 24.63 -36.33 34.26
CA PRO A 151 23.59 -36.42 33.23
C PRO A 151 23.57 -35.16 32.37
N PRO A 152 23.30 -35.30 31.05
CA PRO A 152 23.08 -34.15 30.18
C PRO A 152 21.84 -33.38 30.62
N HIS A 153 21.74 -32.12 30.20
CA HIS A 153 20.63 -31.24 30.58
C HIS A 153 19.31 -31.90 30.17
N SER A 154 18.36 -31.98 31.11
CA SER A 154 17.05 -32.60 30.85
C SER A 154 16.38 -31.92 29.67
N PRO A 155 15.73 -32.65 28.75
CA PRO A 155 14.88 -32.04 27.75
C PRO A 155 13.82 -31.22 28.49
N GLN A 156 13.87 -29.89 28.32
CA GLN A 156 12.84 -29.02 28.87
C GLN A 156 11.51 -29.44 28.22
N GLN A 157 10.65 -30.08 29.02
CA GLN A 157 9.29 -30.35 28.59
C GLN A 157 8.57 -28.99 28.46
N PRO A 158 7.88 -28.74 27.34
CA PRO A 158 7.14 -27.50 27.12
C PRO A 158 6.00 -27.31 28.11
#